data_AF-A0A8T1YQW6-F1
#
_entry.id   AF-A0A8T1YQW6-F1
#
_cell.length_a   1.000
_cell.length_b   1.000
_cell.length_c   1.000
_cell.angle_alpha   90.00
_cell.angle_beta   90.00
_cell.angle_gamma   90.00
#
_symmetry.space_group_name_H-M   'P 1'
#
loop_
_entity.id
_entity.type
_entity.pdbx_description
1 polymer ?
#
loop_
_entity_poly.entity_id
_entity_poly.type
_entity_poly.pdbx_seq_one_letter_code
_entity_poly.pdbx_strand_id
1 'polypeptide(L)'
;MKFTAFVFIVFVVGAILSPVPVRARVVEGFKEEVNVTCDANELSSCLLPFTSGVSPSTTCCTKLKEQQPCFCTYIKDPKYSPYVGSANAKKTLATCGVPYPTC
;
A
#
# COMPACT_ATOMS: atom_id res chain seq x y z
N MET A 1 -46.59 23.37 7.40
CA MET A 1 -46.50 22.11 6.58
C MET A 1 -46.36 22.36 5.08
N LYS A 2 -46.91 23.44 4.49
CA LYS A 2 -46.74 23.75 3.05
C LYS A 2 -45.34 24.26 2.67
N PHE A 3 -44.71 25.07 3.52
CA PHE A 3 -43.35 25.59 3.28
C PHE A 3 -42.27 24.50 3.31
N THR A 4 -42.37 23.54 4.23
CA THR A 4 -41.44 22.41 4.30
C THR A 4 -41.50 21.57 3.02
N ALA A 5 -42.70 21.32 2.48
CA ALA A 5 -42.85 20.58 1.22
C ALA A 5 -42.17 21.30 0.03
N PHE A 6 -42.31 22.63 -0.07
CA PHE A 6 -41.65 23.41 -1.12
C PHE A 6 -40.11 23.39 -1.01
N VAL A 7 -39.56 23.46 0.21
CA VAL A 7 -38.11 23.39 0.43
C VAL A 7 -37.56 22.01 0.03
N PHE A 8 -38.26 20.92 0.36
CA PHE A 8 -37.85 19.57 -0.07
C PHE A 8 -37.90 19.39 -1.59
N ILE A 9 -38.92 19.92 -2.27
CA ILE A 9 -39.05 19.82 -3.74
C ILE A 9 -37.90 20.58 -4.43
N VAL A 10 -37.56 21.78 -3.97
CA VAL A 10 -36.45 22.56 -4.54
C VAL A 10 -35.10 21.86 -4.32
N PHE A 11 -34.89 21.24 -3.16
CA PHE A 11 -33.65 20.53 -2.86
C PHE A 11 -33.47 19.27 -3.72
N VAL A 12 -34.55 18.51 -3.94
CA VAL A 12 -34.51 17.30 -4.77
C VAL A 12 -34.31 17.64 -6.25
N VAL A 13 -34.98 18.68 -6.76
CA VAL A 13 -34.80 19.13 -8.16
C VAL A 13 -33.40 19.73 -8.38
N GLY A 14 -32.86 20.45 -7.38
CA GLY A 14 -31.51 21.01 -7.42
C GLY A 14 -30.40 19.95 -7.44
N ALA A 15 -30.61 18.80 -6.78
CA ALA A 15 -29.67 17.69 -6.82
C ALA A 15 -29.63 16.98 -8.20
N ILE A 16 -30.80 16.85 -8.85
CA ILE A 16 -30.95 16.16 -10.15
C ILE A 16 -30.39 17.02 -11.31
N LEU A 17 -30.43 18.34 -11.19
CA LEU A 17 -29.96 19.28 -12.23
C LEU A 17 -28.50 19.70 -12.07
N SER A 18 -27.70 18.98 -11.28
CA SER A 18 -26.27 19.22 -11.21
C SER A 18 -25.58 18.61 -12.46
N PRO A 19 -24.82 19.41 -13.24
CA PRO A 19 -24.05 18.90 -14.37
C PRO A 19 -22.76 18.28 -13.83
N VAL A 20 -22.86 17.22 -13.02
CA VAL A 20 -21.70 16.40 -12.69
C VAL A 20 -21.45 15.53 -13.91
N PRO A 21 -20.38 15.78 -14.70
CA PRO A 21 -20.05 14.89 -15.80
C PRO A 21 -19.71 13.54 -15.18
N VAL A 22 -20.56 12.54 -15.44
CA VAL A 22 -20.23 11.14 -15.19
C VAL A 22 -19.08 10.81 -16.14
N ARG A 23 -17.85 11.09 -15.71
CA ARG A 23 -16.66 10.54 -16.35
C ARG A 23 -16.73 9.04 -16.15
N ALA A 24 -17.14 8.33 -17.20
CA ALA A 24 -16.87 6.91 -17.32
C ALA A 24 -15.36 6.73 -17.21
N ARG A 25 -14.89 6.24 -16.06
CA ARG A 25 -13.55 5.66 -15.99
C ARG A 25 -13.65 4.31 -16.68
N VAL A 26 -12.98 4.21 -17.83
CA VAL A 26 -12.57 2.91 -18.36
C VAL A 26 -11.88 2.18 -17.22
N VAL A 27 -12.41 1.03 -16.82
CA VAL A 27 -11.72 0.08 -15.95
C VAL A 27 -10.56 -0.45 -16.78
N GLU A 28 -9.42 0.21 -16.69
CA GLU A 28 -8.16 -0.37 -17.11
C GLU A 28 -7.78 -1.42 -16.08
N GLY A 29 -8.01 -2.68 -16.44
CA GLY A 29 -7.46 -3.85 -15.77
C GLY A 29 -8.07 -4.16 -14.41
N PHE A 30 -8.79 -5.28 -14.33
CA PHE A 30 -8.79 -6.07 -13.10
C PHE A 30 -7.37 -6.63 -12.91
N LYS A 31 -6.45 -5.80 -12.40
CA LYS A 31 -5.37 -6.32 -11.60
C LYS A 31 -6.06 -6.79 -10.33
N GLU A 32 -6.13 -8.10 -10.14
CA GLU A 32 -6.44 -8.68 -8.85
C GLU A 32 -5.35 -8.19 -7.88
N GLU A 33 -5.58 -7.00 -7.33
CA GLU A 33 -4.78 -6.44 -6.27
C GLU A 33 -5.12 -7.30 -5.06
N VAL A 34 -4.32 -8.34 -4.85
CA VAL A 34 -4.12 -8.83 -3.49
C VAL A 34 -3.66 -7.60 -2.73
N ASN A 35 -4.60 -6.94 -2.06
CA ASN A 35 -4.38 -5.72 -1.30
C ASN A 35 -3.61 -6.11 -0.05
N VAL A 36 -2.32 -6.43 -0.24
CA VAL A 36 -1.37 -6.59 0.84
C VAL A 36 -1.29 -5.22 1.49
N THR A 37 -1.81 -5.12 2.71
CA THR A 37 -1.65 -3.92 3.50
C THR A 37 -0.17 -3.76 3.79
N CYS A 38 0.41 -2.65 3.30
CA CYS A 38 1.80 -2.32 3.53
C CYS A 38 2.00 -1.86 4.98
N ASP A 39 2.25 -2.82 5.86
CA ASP A 39 2.60 -2.59 7.26
C ASP A 39 4.03 -3.04 7.54
N ALA A 40 4.89 -2.08 7.89
CA ALA A 40 6.28 -2.34 8.24
C ALA A 40 6.43 -3.19 9.52
N ASN A 41 5.42 -3.25 10.39
CA ASN A 41 5.45 -4.10 11.59
C ASN A 41 5.49 -5.60 11.25
N GLU A 42 4.98 -5.99 10.08
CA GLU A 42 5.09 -7.36 9.57
C GLU A 42 6.56 -7.77 9.33
N LEU A 43 7.46 -6.80 9.16
CA LEU A 43 8.90 -7.01 9.01
C LEU A 43 9.68 -6.98 10.32
N SER A 44 9.01 -6.91 11.48
CA SER A 44 9.66 -6.86 12.80
C SER A 44 10.64 -8.02 13.04
N SER A 45 10.30 -9.22 12.56
CA SER A 45 11.17 -10.41 12.63
C SER A 45 12.46 -10.28 11.81
N CYS A 46 12.54 -9.32 10.89
CA CYS A 46 13.71 -9.00 10.07
C CYS A 46 14.56 -7.87 10.63
N LEU A 47 14.20 -7.28 11.78
CA LEU A 47 14.91 -6.13 12.33
C LEU A 47 16.39 -6.41 12.58
N LEU A 48 16.71 -7.51 13.27
CA LEU A 48 18.10 -7.90 13.55
C LEU A 48 18.88 -8.25 12.27
N PRO A 49 18.34 -9.02 11.31
CA PRO A 49 18.97 -9.18 10.00
C PRO A 49 19.26 -7.85 9.29
N PHE A 50 18.33 -6.90 9.31
CA PHE A 50 18.50 -5.61 8.64
C PHE A 50 19.52 -4.70 9.34
N THR A 51 19.56 -4.68 10.66
CA THR A 51 20.47 -3.79 11.40
C THR A 51 21.84 -4.40 11.62
N SER A 52 21.91 -5.67 12.01
CA SER A 52 23.14 -6.34 12.45
C SER A 52 23.67 -7.38 11.45
N GLY A 53 22.94 -7.68 10.37
CA GLY A 53 23.41 -8.61 9.33
C GLY A 53 23.44 -10.07 9.74
N VAL A 54 22.70 -10.44 10.79
CA VAL A 54 22.55 -11.84 11.21
C VAL A 54 21.67 -12.63 10.22
N SER A 55 21.77 -13.95 10.24
CA SER A 55 20.97 -14.82 9.37
C SER A 55 19.46 -14.63 9.62
N PRO A 56 18.63 -14.50 8.57
CA PRO A 56 17.18 -14.38 8.72
C PRO A 56 16.54 -15.67 9.22
N SER A 57 15.48 -15.52 10.02
CA SER A 57 14.60 -16.62 10.38
C SER A 57 13.66 -16.97 9.22
N THR A 58 13.06 -18.16 9.27
CA THR A 58 12.01 -18.56 8.31
C THR A 58 10.85 -17.56 8.33
N THR A 59 10.43 -17.10 9.51
CA THR A 59 9.37 -16.09 9.67
C THR A 59 9.72 -14.79 8.95
N CYS A 60 10.95 -14.31 9.10
CA CYS A 60 11.41 -13.12 8.38
C CYS A 60 11.30 -13.32 6.86
N CYS A 61 11.82 -14.43 6.33
CA CYS A 61 11.74 -14.69 4.89
C CYS A 61 10.30 -14.82 4.38
N THR A 62 9.40 -15.44 5.15
CA THR A 62 7.97 -15.52 4.80
C THR A 62 7.36 -14.13 4.71
N LYS A 63 7.60 -13.28 5.73
CA LYS A 63 7.06 -11.92 5.76
C LYS A 63 7.63 -11.01 4.67
N LEU A 64 8.90 -11.17 4.30
CA LEU A 64 9.48 -10.44 3.16
C LEU A 64 8.81 -10.80 1.83
N LYS A 65 8.44 -12.07 1.63
CA LYS A 65 7.73 -12.50 0.42
C LYS A 65 6.30 -11.98 0.37
N GLU A 66 5.59 -12.03 1.49
CA GLU A 66 4.25 -11.46 1.63
C GLU A 66 4.25 -9.95 1.32
N GLN A 67 5.25 -9.22 1.83
CA GLN A 67 5.37 -7.77 1.70
C GLN A 67 6.09 -7.32 0.41
N GLN A 68 6.40 -8.23 -0.51
CA GLN A 68 7.10 -7.89 -1.75
C GLN A 68 6.51 -6.73 -2.56
N PRO A 69 5.17 -6.64 -2.78
CA PRO A 69 4.61 -5.51 -3.53
C PRO A 69 4.79 -4.15 -2.83
N CYS A 70 5.08 -4.14 -1.52
CA CYS A 70 5.20 -2.93 -0.71
C CYS A 70 6.62 -2.36 -0.66
N PHE A 71 7.65 -3.07 -1.13
CA PHE A 71 9.04 -2.62 -0.96
C PHE A 71 9.33 -1.26 -1.58
N CYS A 72 8.75 -0.92 -2.73
CA CYS A 72 8.94 0.41 -3.30
C CYS A 72 8.37 1.51 -2.42
N THR A 73 7.25 1.27 -1.76
CA THR A 73 6.68 2.19 -0.77
C THR A 73 7.64 2.38 0.39
N TYR A 74 8.19 1.30 0.94
CA TYR A 74 9.17 1.37 2.04
C TYR A 74 10.48 2.05 1.64
N ILE A 75 10.96 1.84 0.40
CA ILE A 75 12.19 2.45 -0.10
C ILE A 75 12.02 3.95 -0.29
N LYS A 76 10.84 4.40 -0.72
CA LYS A 76 10.53 5.81 -0.98
C LYS A 76 10.18 6.58 0.30
N ASP A 77 9.70 5.90 1.34
CA ASP A 77 9.42 6.50 2.64
C ASP A 77 10.73 6.77 3.42
N PRO A 78 11.08 8.04 3.72
CA PRO A 78 12.29 8.38 4.47
C PRO A 78 12.39 7.72 5.85
N LYS A 79 11.27 7.34 6.46
CA LYS A 79 11.24 6.63 7.75
C LYS A 79 11.78 5.21 7.65
N TYR A 80 11.54 4.53 6.52
CA TYR A 80 11.87 3.11 6.34
C TYR A 80 13.07 2.89 5.42
N SER A 81 13.33 3.80 4.49
CA SER A 81 14.42 3.74 3.51
C SER A 81 15.78 3.41 4.12
N PRO A 82 16.21 3.97 5.27
CA PRO A 82 17.48 3.62 5.89
C PRO A 82 17.61 2.14 6.28
N TYR A 83 16.50 1.50 6.62
CA TYR A 83 16.45 0.10 7.02
C TYR A 83 16.42 -0.82 5.81
N VAL A 84 15.41 -0.64 4.93
CA VAL A 84 15.21 -1.51 3.76
C VAL A 84 16.26 -1.29 2.66
N GLY A 85 16.86 -0.10 2.60
CA GLY A 85 17.93 0.24 1.65
C GLY A 85 19.34 -0.13 2.11
N SER A 86 19.52 -0.57 3.36
CA SER A 86 20.81 -0.93 3.92
C SER A 86 21.46 -2.12 3.19
N ALA A 87 22.80 -2.21 3.24
CA ALA A 87 23.53 -3.33 2.66
C ALA A 87 23.11 -4.68 3.29
N ASN A 88 22.81 -4.67 4.59
CA ASN A 88 22.33 -5.85 5.31
C ASN A 88 20.92 -6.25 4.84
N ALA A 89 19.98 -5.31 4.72
CA ALA A 89 18.65 -5.62 4.19
C ALA A 89 18.69 -6.19 2.77
N LYS A 90 19.53 -5.64 1.89
CA LYS A 90 19.74 -6.20 0.54
C LYS A 90 20.26 -7.64 0.57
N LYS A 91 21.21 -7.94 1.46
CA LYS A 91 21.70 -9.31 1.67
C LYS A 91 20.60 -10.21 2.22
N THR A 92 19.84 -9.75 3.21
CA THR A 92 18.72 -10.51 3.79
C THR A 92 17.66 -10.86 2.73
N LEU A 93 17.29 -9.89 1.89
CA LEU A 93 16.36 -10.10 0.77
C LEU A 93 16.89 -11.15 -0.20
N ALA A 94 18.17 -11.05 -0.59
CA ALA A 94 18.81 -12.04 -1.44
C ALA A 94 18.82 -13.45 -0.83
N THR A 95 19.18 -13.58 0.46
CA THR A 95 19.16 -14.86 1.19
C THR A 95 17.75 -15.46 1.25
N CYS A 96 16.72 -14.63 1.39
CA CYS A 96 15.32 -15.08 1.41
C CYS A 96 14.72 -15.32 0.01
N GLY A 97 15.48 -15.07 -1.07
CA GLY A 97 15.01 -15.22 -2.45
C GLY A 97 14.02 -14.13 -2.89
N VAL A 98 14.09 -12.95 -2.27
CA VAL A 98 13.23 -11.80 -2.58
C VAL A 98 14.05 -10.78 -3.39
N PRO A 99 13.65 -10.45 -4.63
CA PRO A 99 14.40 -9.48 -5.43
C PRO A 99 14.26 -8.08 -4.83
N TYR A 100 15.37 -7.35 -4.81
CA TYR A 100 15.34 -5.92 -4.49
C TYR A 100 14.76 -5.16 -5.68
N PRO A 101 13.64 -4.43 -5.54
CA PRO A 101 12.98 -3.80 -6.67
C PRO A 101 13.72 -2.55 -7.16
N THR A 102 13.59 -2.26 -8.45
CA THR A 102 13.86 -0.92 -8.98
C THR A 102 12.59 -0.10 -8.82
N CYS A 103 12.72 1.02 -8.11
CA CYS A 103 11.66 1.97 -7.80
C CYS A 103 12.13 3.37 -8.18
#